data_AF-A0A816HJN9-F1
#
_entry.id   AF-A0A816HJN9-F1
#
_cell.length_a   1.000
_cell.length_b   1.000
_cell.length_c   1.000
_cell.angle_alpha   90.00
_cell.angle_beta   90.00
_cell.angle_gamma   90.00
#
_symmetry.space_group_name_H-M   'P 1'
#
loop_
_entity.id
_entity.type
_entity.pdbx_description
1 polymer ?
#
loop_
_entity_poly.entity_id
_entity_poly.type
_entity_poly.pdbx_seq_one_letter_code
_entity_poly.pdbx_strand_id
1 'polypeptide(L)'
;DISIALTDSKNQDVPFTIDDNQDGTFTITYTPKLPGVHCISVLFGDNEIPISPLKVTIEPSVDVNKICVEGLEAMPIVGQPAQVTLNTLAAGTLPANAIHARIVGPKGNTQEAIVTPAPQGYNLRFNIPEPGTYTIEPDVCTLPLRPVQITAIETLDPSKVRAYGPGLSQGTVNKPADFIVDTRGAGNGQLAVTVEGPSESKIDYQDNNDGSCRVTYHPTVSGNYNINILYEGKHIPGSPFRSAVRADLDTHSIRCYGPGLDSNGVFLESPTDFIVDAKLVTGSGSGRVECLLTSPSGRVVRCPVKNMSDGTYLVQYAPYEPGMHQLEVTYENIPVPGSPFHVSAVPGCDSTRVRAYGPGLESATTNEATTFTIETKSAGQGSLGLAIEGPSEAKMICKDNQDGTCVMEYLPTKAGQYDIAIKFAEHHIPGSPFRVNVRDRLDANRVNVKMSSTMRANVLQEIIIDGQTAGPGSPSIDITDIHEEL
;
A
#
# COMPACT_ATOMS: atom_id res chain seq x y z
N ASP A 1 -52.42 88.54 -38.34
CA ASP A 1 -51.21 87.86 -38.81
C ASP A 1 -50.52 87.15 -37.66
N ILE A 2 -50.41 85.82 -37.76
CA ILE A 2 -49.66 84.98 -36.81
C ILE A 2 -48.33 84.60 -37.46
N SER A 3 -47.24 84.69 -36.70
CA SER A 3 -45.91 84.26 -37.15
C SER A 3 -45.33 83.32 -36.11
N ILE A 4 -44.79 82.18 -36.55
CA ILE A 4 -44.29 81.12 -35.68
C ILE A 4 -42.87 80.78 -36.10
N ALA A 5 -42.00 80.60 -35.11
CA ALA A 5 -40.68 80.00 -35.28
C ALA A 5 -40.57 78.79 -34.35
N LEU A 6 -40.06 77.67 -34.88
CA LEU A 6 -39.85 76.43 -34.14
C LEU A 6 -38.37 76.06 -34.24
N THR A 7 -37.71 75.94 -33.09
CA THR A 7 -36.30 75.54 -33.02
C THR A 7 -36.13 74.30 -32.16
N ASP A 8 -35.20 73.42 -32.56
CA ASP A 8 -34.85 72.22 -31.81
C ASP A 8 -33.92 72.49 -30.62
N SER A 9 -33.51 71.42 -29.93
CA SER A 9 -32.60 71.49 -28.78
C SER A 9 -31.18 72.01 -29.10
N LYS A 10 -30.83 72.18 -30.38
CA LYS A 10 -29.58 72.80 -30.87
C LYS A 10 -29.81 74.19 -31.47
N ASN A 11 -31.00 74.77 -31.30
CA ASN A 11 -31.44 76.03 -31.90
C ASN A 11 -31.46 76.01 -33.44
N GLN A 12 -31.70 74.85 -34.07
CA GLN A 12 -31.90 74.76 -35.52
C GLN A 12 -33.38 74.83 -35.87
N ASP A 13 -33.72 75.48 -36.98
CA ASP A 13 -35.09 75.58 -37.46
C ASP A 13 -35.65 74.20 -37.80
N VAL A 14 -36.81 73.89 -37.22
CA VAL A 14 -37.53 72.63 -37.47
C VAL A 14 -38.65 72.90 -38.45
N PRO A 15 -38.75 72.15 -39.56
CA PRO A 15 -39.90 72.26 -40.47
C PRO A 15 -41.22 71.91 -39.78
N PHE A 16 -42.23 72.76 -39.96
CA PHE A 16 -43.59 72.56 -39.47
C PHE A 16 -44.60 73.03 -40.54
N THR A 17 -45.85 72.60 -40.40
CA THR A 17 -46.99 73.14 -41.17
C THR A 17 -47.93 73.90 -40.24
N ILE A 18 -48.56 74.97 -40.74
CA ILE A 18 -49.62 75.70 -40.04
C ILE A 18 -50.89 75.56 -40.86
N ASP A 19 -51.96 75.13 -40.21
CA ASP A 19 -53.31 75.06 -40.77
C ASP A 19 -54.21 76.08 -40.03
N ASP A 20 -54.93 76.92 -40.78
CA ASP A 20 -55.94 77.85 -40.25
C ASP A 20 -57.29 77.14 -40.15
N ASN A 21 -57.83 77.06 -38.93
CA ASN A 21 -59.08 76.34 -38.65
C ASN A 21 -60.34 77.17 -38.97
N GLN A 22 -60.20 78.41 -39.45
CA GLN A 22 -61.29 79.32 -39.83
C GLN A 22 -62.26 79.70 -38.69
N ASP A 23 -61.88 79.45 -37.44
CA ASP A 23 -62.62 79.80 -36.22
C ASP A 23 -61.82 80.74 -35.29
N GLY A 24 -60.70 81.26 -35.79
CA GLY A 24 -59.75 82.08 -35.02
C GLY A 24 -58.66 81.26 -34.32
N THR A 25 -58.59 79.94 -34.54
CA THR A 25 -57.50 79.07 -34.06
C THR A 25 -56.60 78.58 -35.19
N PHE A 26 -55.35 78.24 -34.85
CA PHE A 26 -54.34 77.71 -35.80
C PHE A 26 -53.75 76.41 -35.25
N THR A 27 -53.61 75.41 -36.11
CA THR A 27 -52.99 74.13 -35.76
C THR A 27 -51.59 74.04 -36.34
N ILE A 28 -50.60 73.70 -35.50
CA ILE A 28 -49.21 73.51 -35.91
C ILE A 28 -48.92 72.02 -35.88
N THR A 29 -48.48 71.45 -37.00
CA THR A 29 -48.07 70.04 -37.09
C THR A 29 -46.58 69.95 -37.40
N TYR A 30 -45.83 69.19 -36.58
CA TYR A 30 -44.42 68.91 -36.83
C TYR A 30 -44.04 67.52 -36.31
N THR A 31 -42.97 66.96 -36.86
CA THR A 31 -42.39 65.69 -36.38
C THR A 31 -41.01 65.97 -35.78
N PRO A 32 -40.86 65.94 -34.45
CA PRO A 32 -39.56 66.20 -33.82
C PRO A 32 -38.57 65.09 -34.18
N LYS A 33 -37.36 65.47 -34.63
CA LYS A 33 -36.29 64.52 -34.99
C LYS A 33 -35.23 64.34 -33.92
N LEU A 34 -35.07 65.32 -33.04
CA LEU A 34 -34.06 65.33 -31.98
C LEU A 34 -34.72 65.43 -30.61
N PRO A 35 -34.25 64.68 -29.61
CA PRO A 35 -34.69 64.84 -28.23
C PRO A 35 -34.15 66.14 -27.61
N GLY A 36 -34.77 66.57 -26.52
CA GLY A 36 -34.44 67.79 -25.78
C GLY A 36 -35.54 68.85 -25.87
N VAL A 37 -35.24 70.06 -25.38
CA VAL A 37 -36.23 71.16 -25.33
C VAL A 37 -36.33 71.81 -26.70
N HIS A 38 -37.49 71.73 -27.33
CA HIS A 38 -37.85 72.50 -28.52
C HIS A 38 -38.55 73.79 -28.09
N CYS A 39 -38.23 74.89 -28.74
CA CYS A 39 -38.79 76.21 -28.45
C CYS A 39 -39.71 76.64 -29.58
N ILE A 40 -40.96 76.98 -29.23
CA ILE A 40 -41.96 77.50 -30.15
C ILE A 40 -42.19 78.97 -29.80
N SER A 41 -41.72 79.87 -30.67
CA SER A 41 -41.97 81.30 -30.55
C SER A 41 -43.19 81.68 -31.38
N VAL A 42 -44.13 82.41 -30.78
CA VAL A 42 -45.39 82.80 -31.42
C VAL A 42 -45.59 84.31 -31.31
N LEU A 43 -45.74 84.95 -32.46
CA LEU A 43 -46.03 86.37 -32.62
C LEU A 43 -47.47 86.54 -33.14
N PHE A 44 -48.20 87.51 -32.59
CA PHE A 44 -49.50 87.95 -33.06
C PHE A 44 -49.47 89.45 -33.35
N GLY A 45 -49.68 89.83 -34.62
CA GLY A 45 -49.58 91.23 -35.05
C GLY A 45 -48.24 91.86 -34.67
N ASP A 46 -47.15 91.17 -35.02
CA ASP A 46 -45.75 91.52 -34.75
C ASP A 46 -45.34 91.62 -33.26
N ASN A 47 -46.22 91.26 -32.34
CA ASN A 47 -45.94 91.25 -30.90
C ASN A 47 -45.89 89.82 -30.35
N GLU A 48 -44.93 89.52 -29.47
CA GLU A 48 -44.81 88.22 -28.82
C GLU A 48 -45.93 87.99 -27.81
N ILE A 49 -46.55 86.81 -27.85
CA ILE A 49 -47.62 86.48 -26.90
C ILE A 49 -47.03 86.22 -25.50
N PRO A 50 -47.78 86.47 -24.41
CA PRO A 50 -47.23 86.38 -23.03
C PRO A 50 -46.66 85.01 -22.63
N ILE A 51 -47.09 83.93 -23.28
CA ILE A 51 -46.63 82.55 -23.02
C ILE A 51 -45.53 82.09 -23.97
N SER A 52 -45.13 82.94 -24.93
CA SER A 52 -44.02 82.67 -25.85
C SER A 52 -42.68 83.06 -25.19
N PRO A 53 -41.60 82.28 -25.39
CA PRO A 53 -41.56 81.02 -26.13
C PRO A 53 -42.12 79.84 -25.31
N LEU A 54 -42.91 78.98 -25.96
CA LEU A 54 -43.35 77.71 -25.38
C LEU A 54 -42.19 76.71 -25.46
N LYS A 55 -41.88 76.07 -24.33
CA LYS A 55 -40.84 75.04 -24.25
C LYS A 55 -41.49 73.67 -24.17
N VAL A 56 -41.23 72.82 -25.15
CA VAL A 56 -41.71 71.44 -25.20
C VAL A 56 -40.52 70.50 -25.07
N THR A 57 -40.52 69.67 -24.03
CA THR A 57 -39.48 68.64 -23.86
C THR A 57 -39.84 67.43 -24.70
N ILE A 58 -39.02 67.13 -25.70
CA ILE A 58 -39.12 65.91 -26.50
C ILE A 58 -38.25 64.82 -25.86
N GLU A 59 -38.87 63.74 -25.41
CA GLU A 59 -38.13 62.58 -24.89
C GLU A 59 -37.43 61.81 -26.03
N PRO A 60 -36.28 61.17 -25.79
CA PRO A 60 -35.66 60.25 -26.74
C PRO A 60 -36.64 59.16 -27.19
N SER A 61 -36.63 58.82 -28.47
CA SER A 61 -37.44 57.72 -29.02
C SER A 61 -37.00 56.33 -28.51
N VAL A 62 -35.88 56.28 -27.78
CA VAL A 62 -35.29 55.06 -27.23
C VAL A 62 -35.26 55.16 -25.71
N ASP A 63 -35.94 54.24 -25.04
CA ASP A 63 -35.90 54.10 -23.58
C ASP A 63 -34.86 53.04 -23.19
N VAL A 64 -33.63 53.48 -22.97
CA VAL A 64 -32.49 52.60 -22.64
C VAL A 64 -32.68 51.82 -21.32
N ASN A 65 -33.55 52.28 -20.42
CA ASN A 65 -33.83 51.59 -19.16
C ASN A 65 -34.66 50.31 -19.36
N LYS A 66 -35.28 50.15 -20.53
CA LYS A 66 -36.01 48.94 -20.93
C LYS A 66 -35.15 47.94 -21.69
N ILE A 67 -33.86 48.24 -21.89
CA ILE A 67 -32.89 47.34 -22.52
C ILE A 67 -32.26 46.48 -21.44
N CYS A 68 -32.25 45.16 -21.64
CA CYS A 68 -31.57 44.21 -20.76
C CYS A 68 -30.62 43.31 -21.55
N VAL A 69 -29.60 42.77 -20.86
CA VAL A 69 -28.71 41.74 -21.40
C VAL A 69 -29.17 40.38 -20.90
N GLU A 70 -29.40 39.47 -21.83
CA GLU A 70 -29.85 38.10 -21.59
C GLU A 70 -28.76 37.10 -21.99
N GLY A 71 -28.82 35.88 -21.42
CA GLY A 71 -27.85 34.81 -21.71
C GLY A 71 -26.59 34.85 -20.85
N LEU A 72 -26.63 35.55 -19.71
CA LEU A 72 -25.52 35.65 -18.76
C LEU A 72 -25.28 34.36 -17.97
N GLU A 73 -26.26 33.45 -17.97
CA GLU A 73 -26.20 32.15 -17.28
C GLU A 73 -25.29 31.14 -18.01
N ALA A 74 -24.93 31.40 -19.27
CA ALA A 74 -23.99 30.55 -19.98
C ALA A 74 -22.58 30.70 -19.35
N MET A 75 -21.89 29.57 -19.10
CA MET A 75 -20.48 29.57 -18.72
C MET A 75 -19.63 29.34 -19.98
N PRO A 76 -19.15 30.39 -20.64
CA PRO A 76 -18.48 30.23 -21.90
C PRO A 76 -17.08 29.62 -21.70
N ILE A 77 -16.66 28.83 -22.68
CA ILE A 77 -15.43 28.04 -22.61
C ILE A 77 -14.33 28.76 -23.39
N VAL A 78 -13.12 28.82 -22.81
CA VAL A 78 -11.93 29.40 -23.46
C VAL A 78 -11.72 28.80 -24.86
N GLY A 79 -11.40 29.65 -25.84
CA GLY A 79 -11.19 29.26 -27.23
C GLY A 79 -12.47 29.12 -28.06
N GLN A 80 -13.66 29.16 -27.44
CA GLN A 80 -14.94 29.20 -28.15
C GLN A 80 -15.51 30.63 -28.18
N PRO A 81 -16.19 31.04 -29.27
CA PRO A 81 -16.88 32.32 -29.31
C PRO A 81 -18.08 32.30 -28.36
N ALA A 82 -18.22 33.36 -27.56
CA ALA A 82 -19.37 33.57 -26.70
C ALA A 82 -20.38 34.53 -27.33
N GLN A 83 -21.63 34.45 -26.85
CA GLN A 83 -22.71 35.29 -27.30
C GLN A 83 -23.61 35.66 -26.11
N VAL A 84 -23.99 36.94 -26.03
CA VAL A 84 -25.10 37.42 -25.20
C VAL A 84 -26.12 38.14 -26.08
N THR A 85 -27.35 38.26 -25.60
CA THR A 85 -28.42 38.95 -26.34
C THR A 85 -28.74 40.27 -25.65
N LEU A 86 -28.71 41.36 -26.42
CA LEU A 86 -29.24 42.65 -26.01
C LEU A 86 -30.72 42.71 -26.43
N ASN A 87 -31.64 42.61 -25.47
CA ASN A 87 -33.07 42.69 -25.73
C ASN A 87 -33.51 44.16 -25.82
N THR A 88 -34.04 44.55 -26.98
CA THR A 88 -34.39 45.96 -27.28
C THR A 88 -35.87 46.13 -27.63
N LEU A 89 -36.70 45.09 -27.52
CA LEU A 89 -38.10 45.13 -27.98
C LEU A 89 -38.94 46.21 -27.32
N ALA A 90 -38.72 46.43 -26.02
CA ALA A 90 -39.46 47.41 -25.23
C ALA A 90 -38.85 48.83 -25.28
N ALA A 91 -37.68 48.98 -25.92
CA ALA A 91 -36.92 50.23 -25.93
C ALA A 91 -37.32 51.18 -27.06
N GLY A 92 -38.17 50.77 -28.02
CA GLY A 92 -38.56 51.58 -29.18
C GLY A 92 -37.69 51.33 -30.43
N THR A 93 -37.83 52.18 -31.45
CA THR A 93 -37.13 52.00 -32.73
C THR A 93 -35.70 52.55 -32.65
N LEU A 94 -34.72 51.69 -32.94
CA LEU A 94 -33.31 52.04 -32.95
C LEU A 94 -32.84 52.47 -34.36
N PRO A 95 -31.97 53.48 -34.48
CA PRO A 95 -31.32 53.81 -35.74
C PRO A 95 -30.32 52.72 -36.18
N ALA A 96 -29.92 52.73 -37.45
CA ALA A 96 -28.88 51.82 -37.93
C ALA A 96 -27.56 52.06 -37.19
N ASN A 97 -26.84 50.98 -36.86
CA ASN A 97 -25.58 51.01 -36.10
C ASN A 97 -25.68 51.71 -34.73
N ALA A 98 -26.85 51.66 -34.09
CA ALA A 98 -27.06 52.25 -32.77
C ALA A 98 -26.30 51.55 -31.64
N ILE A 99 -25.88 50.29 -31.84
CA ILE A 99 -25.36 49.43 -30.77
C ILE A 99 -23.87 49.21 -30.97
N HIS A 100 -23.11 49.47 -29.91
CA HIS A 100 -21.71 49.10 -29.76
C HIS A 100 -21.55 48.38 -28.43
N ALA A 101 -20.55 47.51 -28.30
CA ALA A 101 -20.31 46.85 -27.02
C ALA A 101 -18.83 46.53 -26.85
N ARG A 102 -18.21 47.20 -25.87
CA ARG A 102 -16.83 46.96 -25.49
C ARG A 102 -16.78 45.79 -24.52
N ILE A 103 -15.93 44.82 -24.80
CA ILE A 103 -15.68 43.66 -23.95
C ILE A 103 -14.31 43.84 -23.30
N VAL A 104 -14.28 43.89 -21.97
CA VAL A 104 -13.07 44.00 -21.17
C VAL A 104 -12.76 42.63 -20.57
N GLY A 105 -11.62 42.06 -20.94
CA GLY A 105 -11.15 40.77 -20.44
C GLY A 105 -10.50 40.87 -19.05
N PRO A 106 -10.20 39.72 -18.43
CA PRO A 106 -9.73 39.64 -17.05
C PRO A 106 -8.37 40.32 -16.81
N LYS A 107 -7.56 40.49 -17.86
CA LYS A 107 -6.28 41.22 -17.80
C LYS A 107 -6.38 42.68 -18.25
N GLY A 108 -7.59 43.20 -18.46
CA GLY A 108 -7.86 44.56 -18.92
C GLY A 108 -7.71 44.77 -20.43
N ASN A 109 -7.44 43.71 -21.19
CA ASN A 109 -7.49 43.70 -22.65
C ASN A 109 -8.92 43.98 -23.14
N THR A 110 -9.05 44.76 -24.23
CA THR A 110 -10.36 45.13 -24.78
C THR A 110 -10.56 44.60 -26.19
N GLN A 111 -11.80 44.25 -26.52
CA GLN A 111 -12.25 43.92 -27.88
C GLN A 111 -13.66 44.48 -28.11
N GLU A 112 -14.03 44.74 -29.35
CA GLU A 112 -15.41 45.07 -29.73
C GLU A 112 -16.21 43.80 -30.00
N ALA A 113 -17.47 43.77 -29.56
CA ALA A 113 -18.37 42.68 -29.91
C ALA A 113 -18.85 42.80 -31.37
N ILE A 114 -18.99 41.66 -32.03
CA ILE A 114 -19.66 41.56 -33.32
C ILE A 114 -21.17 41.59 -33.08
N VAL A 115 -21.81 42.68 -33.50
CA VAL A 115 -23.25 42.89 -33.35
C VAL A 115 -24.00 42.30 -34.55
N THR A 116 -25.00 41.46 -34.30
CA THR A 116 -25.84 40.86 -35.35
C THR A 116 -27.33 40.96 -34.98
N PRO A 117 -28.24 41.30 -35.92
CA PRO A 117 -29.68 41.34 -35.63
C PRO A 117 -30.24 39.99 -35.15
N ALA A 118 -31.17 40.04 -34.19
CA ALA A 118 -31.84 38.88 -33.61
C ALA A 118 -33.35 39.16 -33.42
N PRO A 119 -34.21 38.14 -33.28
CA PRO A 119 -35.66 38.34 -33.15
C PRO A 119 -36.09 39.25 -31.98
N GLN A 120 -35.33 39.26 -30.89
CA GLN A 120 -35.63 40.03 -29.68
C GLN A 120 -34.74 41.28 -29.53
N GLY A 121 -33.91 41.60 -30.53
CA GLY A 121 -32.95 42.69 -30.46
C GLY A 121 -31.67 42.36 -31.22
N TYR A 122 -30.55 42.25 -30.52
CA TYR A 122 -29.24 42.05 -31.15
C TYR A 122 -28.36 41.07 -30.37
N ASN A 123 -27.68 40.19 -31.08
CA ASN A 123 -26.67 39.30 -30.50
C ASN A 123 -25.31 40.00 -30.50
N LEU A 124 -24.63 39.97 -29.36
CA LEU A 124 -23.27 40.44 -29.16
C LEU A 124 -22.34 39.22 -29.09
N ARG A 125 -21.54 39.00 -30.14
CA ARG A 125 -20.58 37.88 -30.22
C ARG A 125 -19.15 38.34 -29.97
N PHE A 126 -18.37 37.58 -29.20
CA PHE A 126 -16.99 37.93 -28.87
C PHE A 126 -16.13 36.69 -28.58
N ASN A 127 -14.81 36.83 -28.67
CA ASN A 127 -13.86 35.73 -28.47
C ASN A 127 -13.39 35.65 -27.01
N ILE A 128 -13.09 34.44 -26.54
CA ILE A 128 -12.57 34.22 -25.18
C ILE A 128 -11.19 33.57 -25.27
N PRO A 129 -10.12 34.37 -25.32
CA PRO A 129 -8.77 33.83 -25.40
C PRO A 129 -8.26 33.23 -24.07
N GLU A 130 -8.85 33.59 -22.93
CA GLU A 130 -8.35 33.20 -21.61
C GLU A 130 -9.49 33.06 -20.58
N PRO A 131 -9.31 32.28 -19.50
CA PRO A 131 -10.33 32.12 -18.47
C PRO A 131 -10.41 33.36 -17.57
N GLY A 132 -11.57 33.57 -16.95
CA GLY A 132 -11.79 34.66 -16.00
C GLY A 132 -13.04 35.49 -16.29
N THR A 133 -13.22 36.57 -15.53
CA THR A 133 -14.40 37.43 -15.65
C THR A 133 -14.21 38.44 -16.78
N TYR A 134 -15.13 38.41 -17.74
CA TYR A 134 -15.26 39.40 -18.80
C TYR A 134 -16.37 40.38 -18.43
N THR A 135 -16.09 41.67 -18.58
CA THR A 135 -17.09 42.75 -18.41
C THR A 135 -17.56 43.21 -19.79
N ILE A 136 -18.87 43.17 -19.99
CA ILE A 136 -19.55 43.60 -21.21
C ILE A 136 -20.10 44.99 -20.94
N GLU A 137 -19.65 45.98 -21.71
CA GLU A 137 -20.05 47.38 -21.62
C GLU A 137 -20.78 47.78 -22.91
N PRO A 138 -22.10 47.54 -22.99
CA PRO A 138 -22.88 47.90 -24.17
C PRO A 138 -23.31 49.37 -24.13
N ASP A 139 -23.23 50.02 -25.28
CA ASP A 139 -23.68 51.40 -25.51
C ASP A 139 -24.75 51.41 -26.60
N VAL A 140 -25.86 52.11 -26.34
CA VAL A 140 -26.98 52.24 -27.28
C VAL A 140 -27.22 53.70 -27.58
N CYS A 141 -27.13 54.11 -28.84
CA CYS A 141 -27.21 55.51 -29.27
C CYS A 141 -26.24 56.42 -28.49
N THR A 142 -25.02 55.95 -28.21
CA THR A 142 -23.98 56.62 -27.39
C THR A 142 -24.32 56.77 -25.91
N LEU A 143 -25.43 56.18 -25.44
CA LEU A 143 -25.78 56.10 -24.03
C LEU A 143 -25.28 54.78 -23.45
N PRO A 144 -24.42 54.79 -22.41
CA PRO A 144 -23.91 53.57 -21.81
C PRO A 144 -24.99 52.87 -21.00
N LEU A 145 -25.10 51.55 -21.19
CA LEU A 145 -25.90 50.69 -20.34
C LEU A 145 -25.08 50.23 -19.13
N ARG A 146 -25.77 49.62 -18.16
CA ARG A 146 -25.11 49.01 -17.01
C ARG A 146 -24.18 47.88 -17.48
N PRO A 147 -22.89 47.90 -17.10
CA PRO A 147 -21.99 46.79 -17.40
C PRO A 147 -22.47 45.48 -16.76
N VAL A 148 -22.32 44.39 -17.49
CA VAL A 148 -22.64 43.04 -17.00
C VAL A 148 -21.42 42.13 -17.09
N GLN A 149 -21.36 41.10 -16.26
CA GLN A 149 -20.21 40.21 -16.15
C GLN A 149 -20.58 38.78 -16.52
N ILE A 150 -19.66 38.13 -17.21
CA ILE A 150 -19.72 36.69 -17.52
C ILE A 150 -18.37 36.07 -17.18
N THR A 151 -18.38 34.89 -16.54
CA THR A 151 -17.15 34.21 -16.13
C THR A 151 -16.87 33.06 -17.08
N ALA A 152 -15.77 33.17 -17.83
CA ALA A 152 -15.31 32.13 -18.71
C ALA A 152 -14.48 31.08 -17.96
N ILE A 153 -14.71 29.81 -18.30
CA ILE A 153 -14.01 28.67 -17.70
C ILE A 153 -13.03 28.04 -18.69
N GLU A 154 -11.96 27.45 -18.17
CA GLU A 154 -11.00 26.71 -18.99
C GLU A 154 -11.64 25.50 -19.68
N THR A 155 -11.13 25.17 -20.86
CA THR A 155 -11.45 23.91 -21.57
C THR A 155 -10.97 22.72 -20.76
N LEU A 156 -11.85 21.74 -20.55
CA LEU A 156 -11.49 20.45 -19.97
C LEU A 156 -10.47 19.72 -20.88
N ASP A 157 -9.30 19.41 -20.35
CA ASP A 157 -8.24 18.68 -21.05
C ASP A 157 -7.48 17.72 -20.11
N PRO A 158 -7.87 16.43 -20.06
CA PRO A 158 -7.19 15.41 -19.26
C PRO A 158 -5.70 15.24 -19.57
N SER A 159 -5.23 15.64 -20.75
CA SER A 159 -3.82 15.50 -21.13
C SER A 159 -2.89 16.47 -20.39
N LYS A 160 -3.45 17.51 -19.76
CA LYS A 160 -2.71 18.48 -18.96
C LYS A 160 -2.56 18.07 -17.49
N VAL A 161 -3.30 17.07 -17.04
CA VAL A 161 -3.18 16.55 -15.68
C VAL A 161 -1.85 15.81 -15.53
N ARG A 162 -1.14 16.07 -14.43
CA ARG A 162 0.16 15.47 -14.14
C ARG A 162 0.11 14.75 -12.81
N ALA A 163 0.61 13.52 -12.77
CA ALA A 163 0.82 12.79 -11.53
C ALA A 163 2.32 12.55 -11.30
N TYR A 164 2.80 12.80 -10.09
CA TYR A 164 4.20 12.58 -9.73
C TYR A 164 4.36 12.30 -8.23
N GLY A 165 5.36 11.52 -7.86
CA GLY A 165 5.67 11.17 -6.47
C GLY A 165 6.17 9.74 -6.33
N PRO A 166 6.80 9.41 -5.19
CA PRO A 166 7.40 8.09 -4.97
C PRO A 166 6.36 6.96 -5.07
N GLY A 167 5.15 7.17 -4.54
CA GLY A 167 4.08 6.19 -4.50
C GLY A 167 3.61 5.69 -5.87
N LEU A 168 3.90 6.41 -6.96
CA LEU A 168 3.58 5.94 -8.32
C LEU A 168 4.52 4.86 -8.84
N SER A 169 5.67 4.64 -8.18
CA SER A 169 6.73 3.75 -8.66
C SER A 169 7.20 2.73 -7.61
N GLN A 170 7.15 3.11 -6.33
CA GLN A 170 7.60 2.25 -5.24
C GLN A 170 6.82 2.54 -3.95
N GLY A 171 6.75 1.54 -3.08
CA GLY A 171 6.18 1.67 -1.75
C GLY A 171 6.72 0.63 -0.80
N THR A 172 6.27 0.72 0.45
CA THR A 172 6.67 -0.21 1.49
C THR A 172 5.44 -0.71 2.25
N VAL A 173 5.38 -2.01 2.53
CA VAL A 173 4.26 -2.63 3.26
C VAL A 173 4.07 -1.93 4.61
N ASN A 174 2.81 -1.61 4.93
CA ASN A 174 2.38 -0.90 6.14
C ASN A 174 2.95 0.52 6.31
N LYS A 175 3.52 1.12 5.25
CA LYS A 175 3.91 2.53 5.22
C LYS A 175 3.04 3.29 4.21
N PRO A 176 2.73 4.57 4.48
CA PRO A 176 2.04 5.42 3.53
C PRO A 176 2.88 5.61 2.26
N ALA A 177 2.27 5.42 1.10
CA ALA A 177 2.87 5.70 -0.20
C ALA A 177 2.12 6.88 -0.83
N ASP A 178 2.84 7.99 -1.05
CA ASP A 178 2.23 9.25 -1.48
C ASP A 178 2.65 9.68 -2.89
N PHE A 179 1.72 10.36 -3.54
CA PHE A 179 1.95 11.07 -4.79
C PHE A 179 1.00 12.28 -4.89
N ILE A 180 1.30 13.16 -5.83
CA ILE A 180 0.54 14.38 -6.09
C ILE A 180 -0.07 14.28 -7.49
N VAL A 181 -1.33 14.68 -7.59
CA VAL A 181 -2.03 14.90 -8.86
C VAL A 181 -2.27 16.40 -9.02
N ASP A 182 -1.66 16.98 -10.04
CA ASP A 182 -1.78 18.39 -10.40
C ASP A 182 -2.78 18.53 -11.56
N THR A 183 -3.91 19.19 -11.31
CA THR A 183 -4.98 19.40 -12.29
C THR A 183 -5.00 20.83 -12.83
N ARG A 184 -4.00 21.66 -12.52
CA ARG A 184 -3.92 23.05 -13.01
C ARG A 184 -3.87 23.09 -14.54
N GLY A 185 -4.72 23.93 -15.13
CA GLY A 185 -4.79 24.10 -16.58
C GLY A 185 -5.60 23.03 -17.32
N ALA A 186 -6.08 21.99 -16.62
CA ALA A 186 -6.87 20.91 -17.19
C ALA A 186 -8.38 21.20 -17.23
N GLY A 187 -8.82 22.40 -16.82
CA GLY A 187 -10.23 22.73 -16.64
C GLY A 187 -10.80 22.21 -15.33
N ASN A 188 -12.12 22.36 -15.17
CA ASN A 188 -12.85 21.82 -14.01
C ASN A 188 -13.44 20.46 -14.37
N GLY A 189 -13.15 19.43 -13.58
CA GLY A 189 -13.52 18.04 -13.87
C GLY A 189 -13.24 17.10 -12.70
N GLN A 190 -13.87 15.93 -12.73
CA GLN A 190 -13.83 14.91 -11.70
C GLN A 190 -12.56 14.05 -11.80
N LEU A 191 -11.80 14.01 -10.70
CA LEU A 191 -10.65 13.13 -10.52
C LEU A 191 -11.10 11.81 -9.85
N ALA A 192 -10.70 10.67 -10.40
CA ALA A 192 -10.89 9.36 -9.80
C ALA A 192 -9.57 8.60 -9.75
N VAL A 193 -9.24 8.05 -8.57
CA VAL A 193 -8.04 7.24 -8.36
C VAL A 193 -8.43 5.87 -7.83
N THR A 194 -7.90 4.81 -8.45
CA THR A 194 -8.00 3.44 -7.94
C THR A 194 -6.62 2.81 -7.82
N VAL A 195 -6.45 1.94 -6.81
CA VAL A 195 -5.22 1.21 -6.55
C VAL A 195 -5.56 -0.28 -6.55
N GLU A 196 -5.13 -0.98 -7.59
CA GLU A 196 -5.39 -2.41 -7.82
C GLU A 196 -4.11 -3.21 -7.58
N GLY A 197 -4.16 -4.26 -6.78
CA GLY A 197 -2.98 -5.05 -6.48
C GLY A 197 -3.27 -6.27 -5.60
N PRO A 198 -2.22 -6.86 -4.98
CA PRO A 198 -2.35 -8.04 -4.11
C PRO A 198 -3.30 -7.87 -2.91
N SER A 199 -3.57 -6.64 -2.49
CA SER A 199 -4.54 -6.30 -1.45
C SER A 199 -5.32 -5.05 -1.83
N GLU A 200 -6.54 -4.91 -1.31
CA GLU A 200 -7.19 -3.60 -1.29
C GLU A 200 -6.34 -2.63 -0.44
N SER A 201 -6.23 -1.39 -0.90
CA SER A 201 -5.50 -0.34 -0.21
C SER A 201 -6.44 0.81 0.12
N LYS A 202 -6.44 1.24 1.37
CA LYS A 202 -7.13 2.47 1.77
C LYS A 202 -6.46 3.66 1.07
N ILE A 203 -7.27 4.57 0.53
CA ILE A 203 -6.79 5.79 -0.14
C ILE A 203 -7.29 7.01 0.65
N ASP A 204 -6.37 7.89 1.04
CA ASP A 204 -6.64 9.17 1.67
C ASP A 204 -6.34 10.31 0.68
N TYR A 205 -7.19 11.33 0.68
CA TYR A 205 -7.08 12.51 -0.18
C TYR A 205 -6.86 13.77 0.66
N GLN A 206 -5.93 14.62 0.22
CA GLN A 206 -5.68 15.93 0.81
C GLN A 206 -5.59 16.97 -0.31
N ASP A 207 -6.52 17.93 -0.31
CA ASP A 207 -6.47 19.08 -1.21
C ASP A 207 -5.44 20.10 -0.70
N ASN A 208 -4.52 20.51 -1.57
CA ASN A 208 -3.51 21.51 -1.25
C ASN A 208 -4.03 22.96 -1.43
N ASN A 209 -5.27 23.13 -1.92
CA ASN A 209 -5.90 24.43 -2.21
C ASN A 209 -5.14 25.28 -3.25
N ASP A 210 -4.30 24.65 -4.06
CA ASP A 210 -3.53 25.30 -5.14
C ASP A 210 -3.82 24.70 -6.52
N GLY A 211 -4.86 23.86 -6.63
CA GLY A 211 -5.18 23.08 -7.82
C GLY A 211 -4.43 21.75 -7.93
N SER A 212 -3.75 21.32 -6.85
CA SER A 212 -3.19 19.98 -6.73
C SER A 212 -3.78 19.21 -5.54
N CYS A 213 -3.83 17.89 -5.66
CA CYS A 213 -4.29 16.98 -4.62
C CYS A 213 -3.18 15.98 -4.27
N ARG A 214 -2.85 15.87 -2.98
CA ARG A 214 -2.01 14.79 -2.47
C ARG A 214 -2.87 13.55 -2.22
N VAL A 215 -2.45 12.44 -2.79
CA VAL A 215 -3.08 11.12 -2.63
C VAL A 215 -2.12 10.22 -1.87
N THR A 216 -2.61 9.55 -0.85
CA THR A 216 -1.83 8.61 -0.05
C THR A 216 -2.55 7.27 -0.02
N TYR A 217 -1.87 6.18 -0.34
CA TYR A 217 -2.43 4.83 -0.18
C TYR A 217 -1.58 3.99 0.77
N HIS A 218 -2.21 3.00 1.41
CA HIS A 218 -1.59 2.16 2.45
C HIS A 218 -1.60 0.69 2.05
N PRO A 219 -0.54 0.19 1.38
CA PRO A 219 -0.48 -1.21 0.97
C PRO A 219 -0.13 -2.11 2.16
N THR A 220 -0.85 -3.21 2.31
CA THR A 220 -0.66 -4.19 3.40
C THR A 220 0.04 -5.47 2.96
N VAL A 221 0.22 -5.66 1.66
CA VAL A 221 0.86 -6.85 1.07
C VAL A 221 1.93 -6.40 0.08
N SER A 222 3.04 -7.13 0.01
CA SER A 222 4.09 -6.85 -0.97
C SER A 222 3.68 -7.31 -2.38
N GLY A 223 4.15 -6.60 -3.39
CA GLY A 223 3.90 -6.91 -4.81
C GLY A 223 3.69 -5.67 -5.66
N ASN A 224 3.26 -5.88 -6.90
CA ASN A 224 3.05 -4.80 -7.86
C ASN A 224 1.61 -4.29 -7.80
N TYR A 225 1.46 -2.98 -7.62
CA TYR A 225 0.18 -2.28 -7.61
C TYR A 225 0.04 -1.43 -8.88
N ASN A 226 -1.14 -1.46 -9.49
CA ASN A 226 -1.54 -0.60 -10.60
C ASN A 226 -2.36 0.58 -10.06
N ILE A 227 -1.88 1.79 -10.28
CA ILE A 227 -2.51 3.02 -9.84
C ILE A 227 -3.17 3.66 -11.05
N ASN A 228 -4.49 3.55 -11.14
CA ASN A 228 -5.28 4.16 -12.19
C ASN A 228 -5.68 5.56 -11.76
N ILE A 229 -5.31 6.55 -12.56
CA ILE A 229 -5.73 7.94 -12.39
C ILE A 229 -6.53 8.33 -13.63
N LEU A 230 -7.80 8.66 -13.40
CA LEU A 230 -8.78 9.06 -14.40
C LEU A 230 -9.23 10.49 -14.15
N TYR A 231 -9.36 11.27 -15.21
CA TYR A 231 -9.93 12.62 -15.18
C TYR A 231 -11.11 12.67 -16.17
N GLU A 232 -12.33 12.90 -15.65
CA GLU A 232 -13.58 12.78 -16.41
C GLU A 232 -13.70 11.44 -17.15
N GLY A 233 -13.36 10.36 -16.45
CA GLY A 233 -13.41 8.98 -16.96
C GLY A 233 -12.30 8.61 -17.96
N LYS A 234 -11.37 9.51 -18.28
CA LYS A 234 -10.25 9.24 -19.20
C LYS A 234 -8.92 9.13 -18.45
N HIS A 235 -8.07 8.19 -18.84
CA HIS A 235 -6.72 8.09 -18.29
C HIS A 235 -5.91 9.35 -18.56
N ILE A 236 -5.23 9.85 -17.51
CA ILE A 236 -4.22 10.89 -17.66
C ILE A 236 -2.95 10.31 -18.31
N PRO A 237 -2.04 11.14 -18.83
CA PRO A 237 -0.76 10.66 -19.35
C PRO A 237 0.02 9.85 -18.31
N GLY A 238 0.49 8.66 -18.70
CA GLY A 238 1.25 7.74 -17.84
C GLY A 238 0.41 6.78 -17.00
N SER A 239 -0.90 7.02 -16.88
CA SER A 239 -1.84 6.12 -16.22
C SER A 239 -2.15 4.91 -17.12
N PRO A 240 -2.18 3.67 -16.60
CA PRO A 240 -1.92 3.28 -15.21
C PRO A 240 -0.42 3.27 -14.84
N PHE A 241 -0.11 3.74 -13.62
CA PHE A 241 1.24 3.70 -13.06
C PHE A 241 1.48 2.37 -12.33
N ARG A 242 2.70 1.83 -12.40
CA ARG A 242 3.08 0.58 -11.72
C ARG A 242 3.99 0.88 -10.53
N SER A 243 3.50 0.59 -9.33
CA SER A 243 4.24 0.76 -8.08
C SER A 243 4.67 -0.57 -7.48
N ALA A 244 5.97 -0.76 -7.27
CA ALA A 244 6.53 -1.94 -6.63
C ALA A 244 6.59 -1.77 -5.11
N VAL A 245 5.69 -2.44 -4.39
CA VAL A 245 5.64 -2.41 -2.91
C VAL A 245 6.47 -3.55 -2.33
N ARG A 246 7.47 -3.20 -1.50
CA ARG A 246 8.37 -4.16 -0.83
C ARG A 246 8.05 -4.26 0.66
N ALA A 247 8.33 -5.40 1.30
CA ALA A 247 8.16 -5.50 2.75
C ALA A 247 9.19 -4.61 3.49
N ASP A 248 8.78 -3.99 4.60
CA ASP A 248 9.65 -3.18 5.49
C ASP A 248 10.47 -4.06 6.42
N LEU A 249 11.23 -4.99 5.86
CA LEU A 249 11.92 -5.99 6.66
C LEU A 249 13.43 -5.93 6.40
N ASP A 250 14.17 -5.57 7.45
CA ASP A 250 15.62 -5.62 7.40
C ASP A 250 16.10 -7.07 7.60
N THR A 251 16.32 -7.77 6.48
CA THR A 251 16.84 -9.14 6.50
C THR A 251 18.35 -9.22 6.78
N HIS A 252 19.08 -8.09 6.88
CA HIS A 252 20.54 -8.10 7.05
C HIS A 252 21.02 -8.76 8.34
N SER A 253 20.16 -8.82 9.35
CA SER A 253 20.46 -9.49 10.63
C SER A 253 20.16 -10.99 10.62
N ILE A 254 19.55 -11.52 9.55
CA ILE A 254 19.27 -12.96 9.39
C ILE A 254 20.56 -13.69 9.05
N ARG A 255 20.79 -14.82 9.73
CA ARG A 255 21.97 -15.68 9.50
C ARG A 255 21.53 -17.08 9.11
N CYS A 256 22.20 -17.66 8.12
CA CYS A 256 21.99 -19.05 7.73
C CYS A 256 23.26 -19.87 8.05
N TYR A 257 23.11 -20.98 8.76
CA TYR A 257 24.25 -21.84 9.15
C TYR A 257 23.80 -23.28 9.39
N GLY A 258 24.70 -24.24 9.15
CA GLY A 258 24.44 -25.66 9.37
C GLY A 258 25.14 -26.54 8.32
N PRO A 259 25.13 -27.87 8.51
CA PRO A 259 25.83 -28.80 7.62
C PRO A 259 25.29 -28.77 6.17
N GLY A 260 24.03 -28.42 5.97
CA GLY A 260 23.41 -28.27 4.66
C GLY A 260 23.91 -27.08 3.84
N LEU A 261 24.75 -26.22 4.42
CA LEU A 261 25.43 -25.11 3.75
C LEU A 261 26.97 -25.25 3.86
N ASP A 262 27.49 -26.45 4.14
CA ASP A 262 28.92 -26.70 4.28
C ASP A 262 29.67 -26.39 2.99
N SER A 263 30.72 -25.57 3.09
CA SER A 263 31.61 -25.22 1.98
C SER A 263 32.37 -26.43 1.42
N ASN A 264 32.56 -27.49 2.21
CA ASN A 264 33.16 -28.75 1.75
C ASN A 264 32.17 -29.62 0.96
N GLY A 265 30.91 -29.20 0.88
CA GLY A 265 29.85 -29.93 0.20
C GLY A 265 29.06 -30.88 1.10
N VAL A 266 28.07 -31.49 0.48
CA VAL A 266 27.11 -32.43 1.07
C VAL A 266 27.12 -33.73 0.29
N PHE A 267 26.62 -34.81 0.91
CA PHE A 267 26.59 -36.11 0.26
C PHE A 267 25.24 -36.39 -0.41
N LEU A 268 25.28 -37.08 -1.55
CA LEU A 268 24.08 -37.51 -2.27
C LEU A 268 23.19 -38.41 -1.42
N GLU A 269 21.88 -38.23 -1.61
CA GLU A 269 20.80 -38.99 -0.97
C GLU A 269 20.84 -38.98 0.57
N SER A 270 21.68 -38.13 1.16
CA SER A 270 21.81 -37.96 2.60
C SER A 270 20.98 -36.75 3.03
N PRO A 271 19.97 -36.92 3.89
CA PRO A 271 19.27 -35.80 4.49
C PRO A 271 20.24 -34.88 5.22
N THR A 272 20.20 -33.61 4.87
CA THR A 272 20.97 -32.55 5.50
C THR A 272 20.06 -31.37 5.83
N ASP A 273 20.53 -30.51 6.72
CA ASP A 273 19.75 -29.39 7.21
C ASP A 273 20.60 -28.17 7.51
N PHE A 274 19.96 -27.01 7.52
CA PHE A 274 20.55 -25.78 8.02
C PHE A 274 19.49 -24.93 8.71
N ILE A 275 19.95 -24.03 9.56
CA ILE A 275 19.12 -23.14 10.35
C ILE A 275 19.13 -21.76 9.71
N VAL A 276 17.94 -21.18 9.57
CA VAL A 276 17.74 -19.75 9.30
C VAL A 276 17.38 -19.08 10.63
N ASP A 277 18.30 -18.28 11.16
CA ASP A 277 18.17 -17.54 12.42
C ASP A 277 17.68 -16.12 12.12
N ALA A 278 16.39 -15.87 12.38
CA ALA A 278 15.73 -14.58 12.18
C ALA A 278 15.24 -13.96 13.50
N LYS A 279 15.84 -14.37 14.64
CA LYS A 279 15.43 -13.91 15.99
C LYS A 279 15.45 -12.38 16.13
N LEU A 280 16.42 -11.73 15.49
CA LEU A 280 16.59 -10.27 15.53
C LEU A 280 15.58 -9.52 14.65
N VAL A 281 14.91 -10.22 13.73
CA VAL A 281 13.92 -9.65 12.81
C VAL A 281 12.50 -9.85 13.33
N THR A 282 12.14 -11.09 13.69
CA THR A 282 10.88 -11.37 14.39
C THR A 282 11.15 -12.22 15.62
N GLY A 283 11.24 -11.59 16.79
CA GLY A 283 11.51 -12.28 18.06
C GLY A 283 10.45 -13.33 18.46
N SER A 284 9.28 -13.31 17.83
CA SER A 284 8.15 -14.22 18.11
C SER A 284 8.02 -15.38 17.10
N GLY A 285 8.93 -15.52 16.12
CA GLY A 285 8.85 -16.56 15.08
C GLY A 285 7.64 -16.47 14.16
N SER A 286 7.07 -15.28 13.99
CA SER A 286 5.86 -15.04 13.20
C SER A 286 6.09 -14.94 11.70
N GLY A 287 7.35 -14.85 11.24
CA GLY A 287 7.63 -14.71 9.81
C GLY A 287 7.65 -16.03 9.05
N ARG A 288 7.75 -15.91 7.73
CA ARG A 288 7.71 -17.02 6.77
C ARG A 288 9.03 -17.14 6.01
N VAL A 289 9.66 -18.31 6.16
CA VAL A 289 10.84 -18.71 5.38
C VAL A 289 10.43 -19.59 4.22
N GLU A 290 10.98 -19.32 3.04
CA GLU A 290 10.87 -20.18 1.86
C GLU A 290 12.26 -20.50 1.32
N CYS A 291 12.48 -21.77 0.98
CA CYS A 291 13.73 -22.23 0.39
C CYS A 291 13.45 -23.06 -0.87
N LEU A 292 14.10 -22.68 -1.96
CA LEU A 292 14.05 -23.36 -3.25
C LEU A 292 15.44 -23.94 -3.58
N LEU A 293 15.49 -25.24 -3.82
CA LEU A 293 16.67 -25.96 -4.27
C LEU A 293 16.63 -26.11 -5.79
N THR A 294 17.63 -25.58 -6.48
CA THR A 294 17.85 -25.79 -7.91
C THR A 294 19.01 -26.77 -8.10
N SER A 295 18.70 -27.92 -8.71
CA SER A 295 19.68 -28.94 -9.06
C SER A 295 20.51 -28.54 -10.29
N PRO A 296 21.69 -29.15 -10.54
CA PRO A 296 22.51 -28.93 -11.73
C PRO A 296 21.75 -29.10 -13.05
N SER A 297 20.74 -29.98 -13.10
CA SER A 297 19.85 -30.15 -14.25
C SER A 297 18.90 -28.97 -14.52
N GLY A 298 18.83 -27.99 -13.61
CA GLY A 298 17.87 -26.89 -13.62
C GLY A 298 16.53 -27.22 -12.94
N ARG A 299 16.36 -28.43 -12.41
CA ARG A 299 15.15 -28.81 -11.66
C ARG A 299 15.06 -28.01 -10.37
N VAL A 300 13.91 -27.36 -10.14
CA VAL A 300 13.64 -26.60 -8.91
C VAL A 300 12.68 -27.38 -8.01
N VAL A 301 13.02 -27.50 -6.72
CA VAL A 301 12.22 -28.18 -5.70
C VAL A 301 12.12 -27.28 -4.46
N ARG A 302 10.92 -27.18 -3.88
CA ARG A 302 10.73 -26.47 -2.62
C ARG A 302 11.18 -27.33 -1.44
N CYS A 303 12.08 -26.82 -0.62
CA CYS A 303 12.57 -27.51 0.57
C CYS A 303 11.54 -27.43 1.72
N PRO A 304 11.33 -28.52 2.47
CA PRO A 304 10.63 -28.49 3.73
C PRO A 304 11.26 -27.50 4.72
N VAL A 305 10.43 -26.67 5.36
CA VAL A 305 10.84 -25.71 6.38
C VAL A 305 10.00 -25.92 7.62
N LYS A 306 10.65 -26.12 8.76
CA LYS A 306 10.01 -26.26 10.08
C LYS A 306 10.29 -25.02 10.92
N ASN A 307 9.23 -24.33 11.35
CA ASN A 307 9.34 -23.22 12.29
C ASN A 307 9.54 -23.77 13.72
N MET A 308 10.59 -23.33 14.40
CA MET A 308 10.92 -23.78 15.76
C MET A 308 10.28 -22.93 16.85
N SER A 309 9.41 -21.97 16.49
CA SER A 309 8.64 -21.09 17.37
C SER A 309 9.46 -20.15 18.26
N ASP A 310 10.77 -20.04 18.01
CA ASP A 310 11.70 -19.20 18.76
C ASP A 310 12.39 -18.15 17.87
N GLY A 311 11.88 -17.94 16.64
CA GLY A 311 12.52 -17.10 15.61
C GLY A 311 13.54 -17.83 14.73
N THR A 312 13.73 -19.14 14.90
CA THR A 312 14.54 -19.97 14.01
C THR A 312 13.71 -20.92 13.16
N TYR A 313 14.25 -21.26 12.00
CA TYR A 313 13.61 -22.14 11.02
C TYR A 313 14.61 -23.20 10.57
N LEU A 314 14.22 -24.46 10.65
CA LEU A 314 15.01 -25.60 10.20
C LEU A 314 14.61 -25.92 8.75
N VAL A 315 15.55 -25.78 7.82
CA VAL A 315 15.38 -26.15 6.41
C VAL A 315 16.04 -27.51 6.19
N GLN A 316 15.31 -28.45 5.58
CA GLN A 316 15.83 -29.80 5.31
C GLN A 316 15.78 -30.11 3.82
N TYR A 317 16.80 -30.78 3.30
CA TYR A 317 16.82 -31.27 1.92
C TYR A 317 17.76 -32.47 1.75
N ALA A 318 17.62 -33.20 0.64
CA ALA A 318 18.53 -34.27 0.24
C ALA A 318 18.80 -34.12 -1.27
N PRO A 319 20.06 -33.88 -1.70
CA PRO A 319 20.39 -33.77 -3.11
C PRO A 319 20.48 -35.15 -3.75
N TYR A 320 19.87 -35.32 -4.93
CA TYR A 320 19.87 -36.58 -5.67
C TYR A 320 20.79 -36.57 -6.90
N GLU A 321 21.25 -35.39 -7.31
CA GLU A 321 22.13 -35.23 -8.47
C GLU A 321 23.53 -34.82 -8.00
N PRO A 322 24.61 -35.35 -8.58
CA PRO A 322 25.96 -34.83 -8.32
C PRO A 322 26.15 -33.45 -8.93
N GLY A 323 26.86 -32.56 -8.23
CA GLY A 323 27.26 -31.25 -8.74
C GLY A 323 26.78 -30.06 -7.90
N MET A 324 26.96 -28.86 -8.44
CA MET A 324 26.64 -27.61 -7.74
C MET A 324 25.13 -27.36 -7.71
N HIS A 325 24.56 -27.33 -6.50
CA HIS A 325 23.19 -26.96 -6.24
C HIS A 325 23.11 -25.51 -5.79
N GLN A 326 21.99 -24.85 -6.10
CA GLN A 326 21.70 -23.50 -5.66
C GLN A 326 20.50 -23.51 -4.71
N LEU A 327 20.68 -22.99 -3.50
CA LEU A 327 19.64 -22.82 -2.49
C LEU A 327 19.26 -21.34 -2.40
N GLU A 328 18.09 -20.99 -2.94
CA GLU A 328 17.52 -19.66 -2.79
C GLU A 328 16.65 -19.63 -1.53
N VAL A 329 17.08 -18.85 -0.54
CA VAL A 329 16.38 -18.66 0.74
C VAL A 329 15.82 -17.26 0.81
N THR A 330 14.53 -17.14 1.12
CA THR A 330 13.85 -15.87 1.33
C THR A 330 13.12 -15.86 2.68
N TYR A 331 12.98 -14.68 3.25
CA TYR A 331 12.21 -14.39 4.44
C TYR A 331 11.19 -13.31 4.08
N GLU A 332 9.89 -13.58 4.22
CA GLU A 332 8.80 -12.70 3.74
C GLU A 332 8.97 -12.27 2.26
N ASN A 333 9.43 -13.21 1.42
CA ASN A 333 9.77 -13.02 0.01
C ASN A 333 10.94 -12.06 -0.26
N ILE A 334 11.71 -11.69 0.77
CA ILE A 334 12.96 -10.93 0.62
C ILE A 334 14.14 -11.89 0.76
N PRO A 335 15.10 -11.92 -0.18
CA PRO A 335 16.31 -12.73 -0.04
C PRO A 335 17.06 -12.43 1.26
N VAL A 336 17.47 -13.50 1.95
CA VAL A 336 18.33 -13.37 3.14
C VAL A 336 19.78 -13.12 2.71
N PRO A 337 20.63 -12.53 3.57
CA PRO A 337 22.05 -12.36 3.28
C PRO A 337 22.72 -13.68 2.91
N GLY A 338 23.50 -13.66 1.82
CA GLY A 338 24.18 -14.84 1.30
C GLY A 338 23.35 -15.71 0.36
N SER A 339 22.03 -15.48 0.27
CA SER A 339 21.18 -16.13 -0.73
C SER A 339 21.44 -15.53 -2.14
N PRO A 340 21.54 -16.36 -3.19
CA PRO A 340 21.48 -17.82 -3.16
C PRO A 340 22.79 -18.48 -2.68
N PHE A 341 22.65 -19.52 -1.86
CA PHE A 341 23.78 -20.33 -1.40
C PHE A 341 24.14 -21.41 -2.42
N HIS A 342 25.42 -21.72 -2.56
CA HIS A 342 25.92 -22.72 -3.49
C HIS A 342 26.56 -23.87 -2.73
N VAL A 343 26.11 -25.09 -2.99
CA VAL A 343 26.57 -26.29 -2.28
C VAL A 343 26.91 -27.38 -3.30
N SER A 344 28.09 -27.98 -3.17
CA SER A 344 28.50 -29.12 -4.01
C SER A 344 27.96 -30.42 -3.42
N ALA A 345 27.20 -31.19 -4.19
CA ALA A 345 26.73 -32.51 -3.82
C ALA A 345 27.62 -33.59 -4.46
N VAL A 346 28.19 -34.47 -3.64
CA VAL A 346 29.12 -35.53 -4.08
C VAL A 346 28.68 -36.92 -3.60
N PRO A 347 28.90 -37.98 -4.40
CA PRO A 347 28.74 -39.34 -3.91
C PRO A 347 29.74 -39.64 -2.80
N GLY A 348 29.35 -40.42 -1.79
CA GLY A 348 30.25 -40.90 -0.76
C GLY A 348 29.65 -40.86 0.64
N CYS A 349 30.53 -41.02 1.61
CA CYS A 349 30.19 -40.96 3.02
C CYS A 349 31.37 -40.44 3.85
N ASP A 350 31.08 -39.94 5.04
CA ASP A 350 32.04 -39.43 6.01
C ASP A 350 31.62 -39.82 7.43
N SER A 351 32.31 -40.81 7.98
CA SER A 351 32.08 -41.31 9.35
C SER A 351 32.29 -40.23 10.42
N THR A 352 33.07 -39.17 10.13
CA THR A 352 33.34 -38.09 11.10
C THR A 352 32.14 -37.18 11.33
N ARG A 353 31.15 -37.22 10.43
CA ARG A 353 29.89 -36.46 10.55
C ARG A 353 28.81 -37.21 11.34
N VAL A 354 29.02 -38.49 11.63
CA VAL A 354 28.11 -39.29 12.47
C VAL A 354 28.32 -38.92 13.92
N ARG A 355 27.22 -38.75 14.66
CA ARG A 355 27.24 -38.41 16.09
C ARG A 355 26.53 -39.49 16.87
N ALA A 356 27.08 -39.89 18.02
CA ALA A 356 26.42 -40.78 18.96
C ALA A 356 26.40 -40.14 20.34
N TYR A 357 25.25 -40.18 21.02
CA TYR A 357 25.07 -39.55 22.32
C TYR A 357 23.93 -40.21 23.10
N GLY A 358 23.99 -40.13 24.44
CA GLY A 358 22.94 -40.64 25.33
C GLY A 358 23.50 -41.40 26.52
N PRO A 359 22.67 -41.65 27.54
CA PRO A 359 23.12 -42.21 28.82
C PRO A 359 23.79 -43.58 28.67
N GLY A 360 23.33 -44.40 27.70
CA GLY A 360 23.89 -45.71 27.42
C GLY A 360 25.33 -45.71 26.90
N LEU A 361 25.89 -44.56 26.50
CA LEU A 361 27.31 -44.41 26.13
C LEU A 361 28.17 -43.89 27.29
N GLU A 362 27.56 -43.55 28.43
CA GLU A 362 28.25 -42.97 29.59
C GLU A 362 28.30 -43.98 30.76
N SER A 363 27.16 -44.57 31.13
CA SER A 363 27.06 -45.57 32.19
C SER A 363 25.81 -46.44 32.05
N ALA A 364 25.81 -47.61 32.69
CA ALA A 364 24.62 -48.45 32.77
C ALA A 364 24.56 -49.26 34.07
N THR A 365 23.40 -49.87 34.32
CA THR A 365 23.15 -50.74 35.47
C THR A 365 22.78 -52.14 34.99
N THR A 366 23.21 -53.18 35.69
CA THR A 366 22.85 -54.55 35.32
C THR A 366 21.34 -54.77 35.39
N ASN A 367 20.82 -55.48 34.39
CA ASN A 367 19.39 -55.80 34.23
C ASN A 367 18.47 -54.59 34.05
N GLU A 368 19.02 -53.42 33.71
CA GLU A 368 18.25 -52.24 33.31
C GLU A 368 18.59 -51.87 31.86
N ALA A 369 17.56 -51.73 31.03
CA ALA A 369 17.75 -51.35 29.64
C ALA A 369 18.15 -49.87 29.58
N THR A 370 19.19 -49.57 28.81
CA THR A 370 19.67 -48.20 28.59
C THR A 370 19.72 -47.91 27.09
N THR A 371 19.63 -46.63 26.75
CA THR A 371 19.54 -46.19 25.36
C THR A 371 20.58 -45.14 25.02
N PHE A 372 20.91 -45.08 23.73
CA PHE A 372 21.66 -44.00 23.13
C PHE A 372 21.19 -43.78 21.68
N THR A 373 21.41 -42.59 21.16
CA THR A 373 20.98 -42.18 19.82
C THR A 373 22.20 -42.02 18.92
N ILE A 374 22.08 -42.46 17.67
CA ILE A 374 23.05 -42.26 16.60
C ILE A 374 22.40 -41.40 15.53
N GLU A 375 23.00 -40.26 15.23
CA GLU A 375 22.59 -39.34 14.17
C GLU A 375 23.55 -39.50 12.98
N THR A 376 23.00 -39.92 11.84
CA THR A 376 23.76 -40.16 10.58
C THR A 376 23.47 -39.10 9.51
N LYS A 377 22.73 -38.04 9.87
CA LYS A 377 22.43 -36.92 8.97
C LYS A 377 23.72 -36.32 8.42
N SER A 378 23.69 -35.95 7.15
CA SER A 378 24.84 -35.33 6.44
C SER A 378 26.11 -36.19 6.36
N ALA A 379 26.08 -37.46 6.80
CA ALA A 379 27.23 -38.36 6.73
C ALA A 379 27.32 -39.13 5.41
N GLY A 380 26.34 -39.00 4.50
CA GLY A 380 26.30 -39.75 3.25
C GLY A 380 25.64 -41.12 3.37
N GLN A 381 25.78 -41.93 2.32
CA GLN A 381 25.20 -43.27 2.26
C GLN A 381 26.22 -44.30 2.80
N GLY A 382 25.88 -44.99 3.89
CA GLY A 382 26.77 -45.96 4.51
C GLY A 382 26.04 -46.94 5.44
N SER A 383 26.62 -48.12 5.63
CA SER A 383 26.14 -49.10 6.60
C SER A 383 26.56 -48.70 8.02
N LEU A 384 25.65 -48.84 8.98
CA LEU A 384 25.95 -48.68 10.39
C LEU A 384 26.33 -50.03 11.01
N GLY A 385 27.57 -50.15 11.49
CA GLY A 385 28.09 -51.31 12.19
C GLY A 385 28.14 -51.07 13.69
N LEU A 386 27.61 -52.01 14.48
CA LEU A 386 27.51 -51.88 15.93
C LEU A 386 27.99 -53.15 16.61
N ALA A 387 28.90 -53.01 17.58
CA ALA A 387 29.37 -54.10 18.42
C ALA A 387 29.48 -53.62 19.88
N ILE A 388 29.05 -54.47 20.81
CA ILE A 388 29.22 -54.26 22.24
C ILE A 388 30.04 -55.44 22.76
N GLU A 389 31.26 -55.16 23.20
CA GLU A 389 32.17 -56.16 23.76
C GLU A 389 32.29 -55.94 25.27
N GLY A 390 32.16 -57.01 26.06
CA GLY A 390 32.25 -56.91 27.51
C GLY A 390 32.01 -58.24 28.24
N PRO A 391 31.87 -58.20 29.58
CA PRO A 391 31.70 -59.39 30.43
C PRO A 391 30.49 -60.28 30.11
N SER A 392 29.49 -59.78 29.41
CA SER A 392 28.33 -60.52 28.91
C SER A 392 27.96 -60.07 27.51
N GLU A 393 27.36 -60.95 26.71
CA GLU A 393 26.61 -60.51 25.53
C GLU A 393 25.41 -59.66 25.97
N ALA A 394 25.26 -58.49 25.35
CA ALA A 394 24.11 -57.61 25.58
C ALA A 394 23.13 -57.76 24.41
N LYS A 395 21.84 -57.98 24.71
CA LYS A 395 20.80 -57.92 23.68
C LYS A 395 20.67 -56.47 23.22
N MET A 396 20.64 -56.26 21.90
CA MET A 396 20.50 -54.95 21.28
C MET A 396 19.21 -54.86 20.47
N ILE A 397 18.53 -53.71 20.57
CA ILE A 397 17.38 -53.35 19.75
C ILE A 397 17.71 -52.03 19.07
N CYS A 398 17.55 -51.98 17.75
CA CYS A 398 17.70 -50.77 16.95
C CYS A 398 16.32 -50.31 16.47
N LYS A 399 15.99 -49.04 16.72
CA LYS A 399 14.79 -48.39 16.22
C LYS A 399 15.18 -47.20 15.36
N ASP A 400 14.87 -47.28 14.07
CA ASP A 400 15.01 -46.16 13.14
C ASP A 400 13.84 -45.18 13.33
N ASN A 401 14.15 -43.91 13.54
CA ASN A 401 13.13 -42.85 13.67
C ASN A 401 12.70 -42.27 12.31
N GLN A 402 13.30 -42.70 11.20
CA GLN A 402 13.03 -42.23 9.84
C GLN A 402 13.27 -40.73 9.63
N ASP A 403 14.01 -40.10 10.53
CA ASP A 403 14.41 -38.69 10.47
C ASP A 403 15.93 -38.54 10.34
N GLY A 404 16.65 -39.62 10.06
CA GLY A 404 18.12 -39.68 10.04
C GLY A 404 18.76 -39.98 11.39
N THR A 405 17.95 -40.28 12.43
CA THR A 405 18.42 -40.76 13.73
C THR A 405 17.95 -42.19 14.02
N CYS A 406 18.81 -42.96 14.70
CA CYS A 406 18.52 -44.31 15.16
C CYS A 406 18.69 -44.36 16.69
N VAL A 407 17.71 -44.93 17.39
CA VAL A 407 17.80 -45.19 18.83
C VAL A 407 18.24 -46.64 19.05
N MET A 408 19.31 -46.79 19.80
CA MET A 408 19.86 -48.08 20.23
C MET A 408 19.49 -48.32 21.68
N GLU A 409 18.93 -49.48 21.97
CA GLU A 409 18.68 -49.96 23.33
C GLU A 409 19.48 -51.23 23.57
N TYR A 410 20.16 -51.31 24.73
CA TYR A 410 20.82 -52.54 25.14
C TYR A 410 20.63 -52.84 26.64
N LEU A 411 20.72 -54.13 26.97
CA LEU A 411 20.53 -54.64 28.32
C LEU A 411 21.77 -55.43 28.79
N PRO A 412 22.64 -54.85 29.63
CA PRO A 412 23.78 -55.57 30.19
C PRO A 412 23.34 -56.46 31.36
N THR A 413 23.88 -57.69 31.45
CA THR A 413 23.49 -58.66 32.49
C THR A 413 24.58 -58.93 33.52
N LYS A 414 25.80 -58.43 33.30
CA LYS A 414 26.92 -58.53 34.23
C LYS A 414 27.57 -57.16 34.43
N ALA A 415 28.06 -56.91 35.64
CA ALA A 415 28.82 -55.71 35.91
C ALA A 415 30.23 -55.82 35.32
N GLY A 416 30.82 -54.66 35.00
CA GLY A 416 32.16 -54.53 34.44
C GLY A 416 32.23 -53.52 33.31
N GLN A 417 33.38 -53.46 32.65
CA GLN A 417 33.63 -52.50 31.58
C GLN A 417 33.19 -53.07 30.23
N TYR A 418 32.42 -52.29 29.48
CA TYR A 418 31.95 -52.61 28.13
C TYR A 418 32.53 -51.59 27.14
N ASP A 419 32.95 -52.08 25.97
CA ASP A 419 33.40 -51.28 24.84
C ASP A 419 32.33 -51.31 23.74
N ILE A 420 31.73 -50.15 23.45
CA ILE A 420 30.72 -49.99 22.41
C ILE A 420 31.40 -49.43 21.15
N ALA A 421 31.62 -50.28 20.16
CA ALA A 421 32.15 -49.91 18.86
C ALA A 421 31.01 -49.54 17.91
N ILE A 422 31.09 -48.35 17.33
CA ILE A 422 30.15 -47.79 16.36
C ILE A 422 30.96 -47.41 15.13
N LYS A 423 30.63 -48.03 14.00
CA LYS A 423 31.26 -47.79 12.71
C LYS A 423 30.24 -47.33 11.70
N PHE A 424 30.64 -46.44 10.80
CA PHE A 424 29.88 -46.02 9.63
C PHE A 424 30.70 -46.27 8.38
N ALA A 425 30.16 -47.06 7.45
CA ALA A 425 30.88 -47.54 6.26
C ALA A 425 32.26 -48.14 6.62
N GLU A 426 32.27 -49.06 7.60
CA GLU A 426 33.47 -49.75 8.12
C GLU A 426 34.50 -48.89 8.88
N HIS A 427 34.28 -47.58 9.03
CA HIS A 427 35.17 -46.67 9.76
C HIS A 427 34.58 -46.26 11.11
N HIS A 428 35.39 -46.16 12.16
CA HIS A 428 34.92 -45.71 13.48
C HIS A 428 34.43 -44.27 13.43
N ILE A 429 33.28 -44.02 14.06
CA ILE A 429 32.78 -42.64 14.27
C ILE A 429 33.60 -41.95 15.36
N PRO A 430 33.57 -40.61 15.46
CA PRO A 430 34.22 -39.87 16.54
C PRO A 430 33.78 -40.37 17.92
N GLY A 431 34.76 -40.66 18.78
CA GLY A 431 34.52 -41.18 20.15
C GLY A 431 34.39 -42.70 20.24
N SER A 432 34.28 -43.42 19.12
CA SER A 432 34.24 -44.88 19.13
C SER A 432 35.66 -45.49 19.22
N PRO A 433 35.87 -46.58 20.00
CA PRO A 433 34.90 -47.23 20.87
C PRO A 433 34.61 -46.45 22.16
N PHE A 434 33.34 -46.44 22.57
CA PHE A 434 32.89 -45.80 23.81
C PHE A 434 33.04 -46.77 24.98
N ARG A 435 33.76 -46.35 26.01
CA ARG A 435 33.98 -47.13 27.24
C ARG A 435 32.89 -46.85 28.25
N VAL A 436 32.06 -47.85 28.53
CA VAL A 436 30.93 -47.76 29.46
C VAL A 436 31.18 -48.63 30.67
N ASN A 437 31.07 -48.04 31.86
CA ASN A 437 31.16 -48.79 33.11
C ASN A 437 29.76 -49.23 33.56
N VAL A 438 29.54 -50.54 33.63
CA VAL A 438 28.27 -51.13 34.08
C VAL A 438 28.40 -51.58 35.52
N ARG A 439 27.49 -51.08 36.37
CA ARG A 439 27.45 -51.41 37.80
C ARG A 439 26.27 -52.32 38.14
N ASP A 440 26.39 -53.08 39.21
CA ASP A 440 25.25 -53.85 39.69
C ASP A 440 24.18 -52.96 40.29
N ARG A 441 22.93 -53.37 40.09
CA ARG A 441 21.79 -52.72 40.75
C ARG A 441 21.86 -52.95 42.26
N LEU A 442 21.95 -51.87 43.02
CA LEU A 442 21.75 -51.85 44.47
C LEU A 442 20.28 -51.52 44.75
N ASP A 443 19.54 -52.42 45.39
CA ASP A 443 18.13 -52.24 45.72
C ASP A 443 17.87 -52.62 47.18
N ALA A 444 17.89 -51.63 48.06
CA ALA A 444 17.71 -51.82 49.50
C ALA A 444 16.34 -52.41 49.86
N ASN A 445 15.31 -52.22 49.02
CA ASN A 445 13.97 -52.77 49.27
C ASN A 445 13.90 -54.29 49.07
N ARG A 446 14.95 -54.89 48.50
CA ARG A 446 15.05 -56.35 48.33
C ARG A 446 15.77 -57.03 49.49
N VAL A 447 16.17 -56.28 50.51
CA VAL A 447 16.66 -56.82 51.79
C VAL A 447 15.47 -57.27 52.62
N ASN A 448 15.42 -58.53 53.00
CA ASN A 448 14.37 -59.08 53.86
C ASN A 448 14.90 -59.36 55.26
N VAL A 449 14.09 -59.07 56.29
CA VAL A 449 14.41 -59.41 57.68
C VAL A 449 13.50 -60.55 58.13
N LYS A 450 14.08 -61.67 58.55
CA LYS A 450 13.36 -62.80 59.14
C LYS A 450 13.65 -62.85 60.64
N MET A 451 12.60 -62.71 61.44
CA MET A 451 12.67 -62.78 62.90
C MET A 451 11.39 -63.36 63.49
N SER A 452 11.48 -63.92 64.70
CA SER A 452 10.31 -64.41 65.45
C SER A 452 9.41 -63.25 65.89
N SER A 453 8.09 -63.41 65.78
CA SER A 453 7.11 -62.39 66.20
C SER A 453 6.99 -62.24 67.72
N THR A 454 7.44 -63.24 68.48
CA THR A 454 7.51 -63.23 69.93
C THR A 454 8.87 -63.78 70.36
N MET A 455 9.54 -63.08 71.27
CA MET A 455 10.84 -63.46 71.80
C MET A 455 10.72 -63.54 73.32
N ARG A 456 11.41 -64.53 73.93
CA ARG A 456 11.40 -64.71 75.39
C ARG A 456 12.72 -64.22 75.97
N ALA A 457 12.64 -63.53 77.11
CA ALA A 457 13.82 -63.11 77.85
C ALA A 457 14.72 -64.30 78.18
N ASN A 458 16.04 -64.10 78.09
CA ASN A 458 17.09 -65.10 78.35
C ASN A 458 17.06 -66.35 77.46
N VAL A 459 16.37 -66.28 76.31
CA VAL A 459 16.43 -67.32 75.27
C VAL A 459 17.18 -66.76 74.07
N LEU A 460 18.15 -67.49 73.55
CA LEU A 460 18.87 -67.12 72.33
C LEU A 460 17.88 -66.96 71.17
N GLN A 461 17.96 -65.84 70.46
CA GLN A 461 17.17 -65.57 69.26
C GLN A 461 18.09 -65.23 68.11
N GLU A 462 17.67 -65.59 66.90
CA GLU A 462 18.35 -65.25 65.66
C GLU A 462 17.49 -64.29 64.83
N ILE A 463 18.12 -63.23 64.30
CA ILE A 463 17.54 -62.32 63.32
C ILE A 463 18.37 -62.47 62.04
N ILE A 464 17.74 -62.86 60.94
CA ILE A 464 18.40 -63.07 59.65
C ILE A 464 18.08 -61.89 58.75
N ILE A 465 19.12 -61.17 58.33
CA ILE A 465 19.03 -60.14 57.28
C ILE A 465 19.48 -60.76 55.96
N ASP A 466 18.52 -61.04 55.09
CA ASP A 466 18.72 -61.65 53.78
C ASP A 466 18.83 -60.57 52.70
N GLY A 467 20.06 -60.22 52.35
CA GLY A 467 20.40 -59.27 51.28
C GLY A 467 20.76 -59.94 49.95
N GLN A 468 20.57 -61.25 49.78
CA GLN A 468 21.11 -61.99 48.62
C GLN A 468 20.59 -61.48 47.26
N THR A 469 19.46 -60.77 47.25
CA THR A 469 18.87 -60.21 46.02
C THR A 469 18.93 -58.67 45.94
N ALA A 470 19.58 -58.02 46.91
CA ALA A 470 19.68 -56.57 47.02
C ALA A 470 20.90 -55.97 46.28
N GLY A 471 21.77 -56.81 45.72
CA GLY A 471 23.01 -56.37 45.06
C GLY A 471 24.20 -56.23 46.03
N PRO A 472 25.36 -55.74 45.54
CA PRO A 472 26.56 -55.62 46.37
C PRO A 472 26.43 -54.50 47.39
N GLY A 473 26.39 -54.86 48.68
CA GLY A 473 26.36 -53.94 49.80
C GLY A 473 26.47 -54.67 51.14
N SER A 474 26.98 -54.00 52.17
CA SER A 474 27.01 -54.54 53.54
C SER A 474 25.96 -53.80 54.38
N PRO A 475 25.01 -54.50 55.01
CA PRO A 475 24.05 -53.84 55.89
C PRO A 475 24.74 -53.32 57.14
N SER A 476 24.35 -52.14 57.60
CA SER A 476 24.66 -51.65 58.95
C SER A 476 23.47 -51.97 59.84
N ILE A 477 23.71 -52.66 60.95
CA ILE A 477 22.67 -53.10 61.89
C ILE A 477 22.88 -52.36 63.20
N ASP A 478 21.82 -51.71 63.68
CA ASP A 478 21.75 -51.14 65.03
C ASP A 478 20.52 -51.71 65.73
N ILE A 479 20.68 -52.13 66.99
CA ILE A 479 19.61 -52.70 67.80
C ILE A 479 19.43 -51.79 68.99
N THR A 480 18.30 -51.08 69.04
CA THR A 480 17.94 -50.22 70.16
C THR A 480 16.86 -50.91 70.99
N ASP A 481 17.15 -51.18 72.25
CA ASP A 481 16.15 -51.62 73.21
C ASP A 481 15.40 -50.39 73.74
N ILE A 482 14.07 -50.41 73.64
CA ILE A 482 13.21 -49.36 74.15
C ILE A 482 12.57 -49.89 75.43
N HIS A 483 13.30 -49.82 76.53
CA HIS A 483 12.68 -49.97 77.84
C HIS A 483 11.79 -48.75 78.09
N GLU A 484 10.50 -48.86 77.76
CA GLU A 484 9.48 -48.04 78.43
C GLU A 484 9.41 -48.54 79.88
N GLU A 485 9.86 -47.72 80.82
CA GLU A 485 9.55 -47.89 82.24
C GLU A 485 8.02 -47.89 82.38
N LEU A 486 7.43 -49.08 82.46
CA LEU A 486 6.04 -49.31 82.86
C LEU A 486 5.88 -49.18 84.38
#